data_AF-A0A0L8H759-F1
#
_entry.id   AF-A0A0L8H759-F1
#
_cell.length_a   1.000
_cell.length_b   1.000
_cell.length_c   1.000
_cell.angle_alpha   90.00
_cell.angle_beta   90.00
_cell.angle_gamma   90.00
#
_symmetry.space_group_name_H-M   'P 1'
#
loop_
_entity.id
_entity.type
_entity.pdbx_description
1 polymer ?
#
loop_
_entity_poly.entity_id
_entity_poly.type
_entity_poly.pdbx_seq_one_letter_code
_entity_poly.pdbx_strand_id
1 'polypeptide(L)'
;MKGLLDLSAEEAGMTIVGILTAVSHNMFKNRPVYAGVQRHVAFGLIGLYLGNLIKNYRLDYNRKKWIYLEDYMAKHPERFPEVPPVLYKDILLQWRPVR
;
A
#
# COMPACT_ATOMS: atom_id res chain seq x y z
N MET A 1 20.24 7.48 -0.34
CA MET A 1 19.42 7.33 -1.55
C MET A 1 18.63 6.03 -1.42
N LYS A 2 17.38 6.07 -0.91
CA LYS A 2 16.48 4.90 -0.97
C LYS A 2 16.13 4.70 -2.43
N GLY A 3 16.75 3.68 -3.00
CA GLY A 3 17.12 3.62 -4.41
C GLY A 3 15.94 3.31 -5.31
N LEU A 4 16.13 3.69 -6.57
CA LEU A 4 15.34 3.43 -7.78
C LEU A 4 14.81 1.97 -7.94
N LEU A 5 15.18 1.04 -7.05
CA LEU A 5 14.90 -0.40 -7.10
C LEU A 5 13.91 -0.88 -6.03
N ASP A 6 13.55 -0.06 -5.03
CA ASP A 6 12.48 -0.39 -4.08
C ASP A 6 11.12 -0.08 -4.70
N LEU A 7 10.69 -0.91 -5.66
CA LEU A 7 9.38 -0.79 -6.28
C LEU A 7 8.31 -1.04 -5.21
N SER A 8 7.48 -0.03 -4.95
CA SER A 8 6.37 -0.21 -4.02
C SER A 8 5.35 -1.18 -4.61
N ALA A 9 4.59 -1.87 -3.76
CA ALA A 9 3.54 -2.78 -4.20
C ALA A 9 2.52 -2.10 -5.13
N GLU A 10 2.26 -0.80 -4.95
CA GLU A 10 1.37 -0.03 -5.83
C GLU A 10 1.97 0.19 -7.23
N GLU A 11 3.26 0.53 -7.29
CA GLU A 11 3.99 0.75 -8.55
C GLU A 11 4.12 -0.58 -9.33
N ALA A 12 4.41 -1.67 -8.63
CA ALA A 12 4.51 -3.00 -9.23
C ALA A 12 3.15 -3.49 -9.73
N GLY A 13 2.11 -3.36 -8.91
CA GLY A 13 0.75 -3.76 -9.28
C GLY A 13 0.24 -3.03 -10.51
N MET A 14 0.40 -1.71 -10.56
CA MET A 14 -0.07 -0.91 -11.71
C MET A 14 0.75 -1.14 -12.98
N THR A 15 2.05 -1.43 -12.86
CA THR A 15 2.89 -1.81 -14.00
C THR A 15 2.44 -3.15 -14.60
N ILE A 16 2.15 -4.14 -13.75
CA ILE A 16 1.63 -5.44 -14.20
C ILE A 16 0.27 -5.27 -14.88
N VAL A 17 -0.64 -4.47 -14.30
CA VAL A 17 -1.94 -4.16 -14.91
C VAL A 17 -1.77 -3.47 -16.26
N GLY A 18 -0.80 -2.57 -16.41
CA GLY A 18 -0.46 -1.94 -17.69
C GLY A 18 -0.03 -2.95 -18.75
N ILE A 19 0.86 -3.89 -18.40
CA ILE A 19 1.32 -4.96 -19.30
C ILE A 19 0.15 -5.90 -19.63
N LEU A 20 -0.65 -6.30 -18.65
CA LEU A 20 -1.84 -7.13 -18.86
C LEU A 20 -2.85 -6.46 -19.80
N THR A 21 -3.03 -5.15 -19.70
CA THR A 21 -3.92 -4.39 -20.60
C THR A 21 -3.43 -4.47 -22.05
N ALA A 22 -2.11 -4.40 -22.26
CA ALA A 22 -1.50 -4.57 -23.58
C ALA A 22 -1.69 -6.00 -24.13
N VAL A 23 -1.54 -7.02 -23.27
CA VAL A 23 -1.80 -8.43 -23.60
C VAL A 23 -3.27 -8.65 -23.97
N SER A 24 -4.20 -8.19 -23.14
CA SER A 24 -5.65 -8.29 -23.38
C SER A 24 -6.03 -7.62 -24.69
N HIS A 25 -5.49 -6.43 -24.98
CA HIS A 25 -5.75 -5.75 -26.24
C HIS A 25 -5.30 -6.58 -27.47
N ASN A 26 -4.14 -7.24 -27.40
CA ASN A 26 -3.68 -8.10 -28.50
C ASN A 26 -4.55 -9.36 -28.64
N MET A 27 -5.02 -9.92 -27.53
CA MET A 27 -5.94 -11.05 -27.50
C MET A 27 -7.28 -10.69 -28.17
N PHE A 28 -7.86 -9.53 -27.87
CA PHE A 28 -9.09 -9.05 -28.53
C PHE A 28 -8.96 -8.83 -30.05
N LYS A 29 -7.73 -8.56 -30.53
CA LYS A 29 -7.46 -8.38 -31.96
C LYS A 29 -6.99 -9.66 -32.66
N ASN A 30 -7.10 -10.82 -32.01
CA ASN A 30 -6.61 -12.10 -32.50
C ASN A 30 -5.15 -12.03 -32.98
N ARG A 31 -4.32 -11.23 -32.29
CA ARG A 31 -2.88 -11.12 -32.54
C ARG A 31 -2.08 -11.86 -31.47
N PRO A 32 -0.87 -12.37 -31.79
CA PRO A 32 -0.01 -13.01 -30.80
C PRO A 32 0.22 -12.10 -29.59
N VAL A 33 0.18 -12.66 -28.38
CA VAL A 33 0.26 -11.89 -27.12
C VAL A 33 1.52 -11.03 -27.02
N TYR A 34 2.65 -11.52 -27.54
CA TYR A 34 3.95 -10.82 -27.56
C TYR A 34 4.11 -9.81 -28.69
N ALA A 35 3.14 -9.70 -29.61
CA ALA A 35 3.24 -8.79 -30.75
C ALA A 35 3.26 -7.33 -30.29
N GLY A 36 4.22 -6.55 -30.79
CA GLY A 36 4.33 -5.11 -30.48
C GLY A 36 4.91 -4.82 -29.09
N VAL A 37 6.16 -5.23 -28.85
CA VAL A 37 6.91 -4.98 -27.61
C VAL A 37 6.89 -3.51 -27.19
N GLN A 38 6.96 -2.58 -28.16
CA GLN A 38 6.86 -1.13 -27.91
C GLN A 38 5.60 -0.75 -27.12
N ARG A 39 4.48 -1.43 -27.39
CA ARG A 39 3.21 -1.17 -26.75
C ARG A 39 3.16 -1.69 -25.31
N HIS A 40 3.75 -2.86 -25.06
CA HIS A 40 3.91 -3.41 -23.71
C HIS A 40 4.78 -2.52 -22.85
N VAL A 41 5.89 -2.02 -23.40
CA VAL A 41 6.78 -1.07 -22.72
C VAL A 41 6.06 0.26 -22.45
N ALA A 42 5.34 0.81 -23.44
CA ALA A 42 4.59 2.05 -23.27
C ALA A 42 3.52 1.95 -22.18
N PHE A 43 2.70 0.89 -22.20
CA PHE A 43 1.68 0.70 -21.16
C PHE A 43 2.27 0.34 -19.79
N GLY A 44 3.39 -0.38 -19.74
CA GLY A 44 4.12 -0.62 -18.50
C GLY A 44 4.61 0.69 -17.86
N LEU A 45 5.21 1.59 -18.64
CA LEU A 45 5.64 2.92 -18.16
C LEU A 45 4.47 3.79 -17.70
N ILE A 46 3.36 3.77 -18.43
CA ILE A 46 2.13 4.46 -18.01
C ILE A 46 1.61 3.89 -16.68
N GLY A 47 1.60 2.57 -16.55
CA GLY A 47 1.23 1.88 -15.31
C GLY A 47 2.12 2.28 -14.13
N LEU A 48 3.43 2.35 -14.34
CA LEU A 48 4.39 2.78 -13.32
C LEU A 48 4.15 4.24 -12.88
N TYR A 49 3.91 5.14 -13.84
CA TYR A 49 3.59 6.54 -13.53
C TYR A 49 2.29 6.67 -12.72
N LEU A 50 1.23 5.96 -13.13
CA LEU A 50 -0.04 5.92 -12.39
C LEU A 50 0.13 5.32 -10.99
N GLY A 51 0.94 4.27 -10.84
CA GLY A 51 1.26 3.67 -9.55
C GLY A 51 1.92 4.66 -8.60
N ASN A 52 2.82 5.50 -9.11
CA ASN A 52 3.46 6.54 -8.29
C ASN A 52 2.45 7.60 -7.80
N LEU A 53 1.54 8.04 -8.67
CA LEU A 53 0.47 8.98 -8.28
C LEU A 53 -0.44 8.39 -7.20
N ILE A 54 -0.85 7.14 -7.34
CA ILE A 54 -1.71 6.45 -6.36
C ILE A 54 -0.97 6.30 -5.01
N LYS A 55 0.30 5.92 -5.04
CA LYS A 55 1.16 5.81 -3.86
C LYS A 55 1.24 7.14 -3.11
N ASN A 56 1.54 8.23 -3.80
CA ASN A 56 1.63 9.56 -3.20
C ASN A 56 0.29 9.99 -2.59
N TYR A 57 -0.81 9.77 -3.33
CA TYR A 57 -2.15 10.05 -2.81
C TYR A 57 -2.48 9.26 -1.54
N ARG A 58 -2.16 7.96 -1.51
CA ARG A 58 -2.36 7.11 -0.34
C ARG A 58 -1.53 7.57 0.86
N LEU A 59 -0.26 7.90 0.63
CA LEU A 59 0.64 8.38 1.67
C LEU A 59 0.16 9.71 2.25
N ASP A 60 -0.29 10.64 1.42
CA ASP A 60 -0.82 11.92 1.87
C ASP A 60 -2.14 11.77 2.63
N TYR A 61 -3.02 10.87 2.19
CA TYR A 61 -4.25 10.56 2.91
C TYR A 61 -3.95 10.00 4.31
N ASN A 62 -3.06 9.01 4.40
CA ASN A 62 -2.67 8.43 5.69
C ASN A 62 -1.97 9.46 6.58
N ARG A 63 -1.10 10.31 6.02
CA ARG A 63 -0.43 11.37 6.76
C ARG A 63 -1.43 12.34 7.37
N LYS A 64 -2.41 12.82 6.59
CA LYS A 64 -3.47 13.71 7.08
C LYS A 64 -4.29 13.07 8.19
N LYS A 65 -4.63 11.79 8.05
CA LYS A 65 -5.34 11.03 9.09
C LYS A 65 -4.54 10.96 10.39
N TRP A 66 -3.24 10.65 10.32
CA TRP A 66 -2.37 10.59 11.49
C TRP A 66 -2.23 11.94 12.17
N ILE A 67 -1.99 13.01 11.41
CA ILE A 67 -1.90 14.38 11.94
C ILE A 67 -3.19 14.76 12.68
N TYR A 68 -4.35 14.45 12.10
CA TYR A 68 -5.63 14.75 12.73
C TYR A 68 -5.84 13.98 14.05
N LEU A 69 -5.48 12.70 14.07
CA LEU A 69 -5.58 11.87 15.28
C LEU A 69 -4.66 12.38 16.38
N GLU A 70 -3.41 12.71 16.04
CA GLU A 70 -2.43 13.26 16.97
C GLU A 70 -2.89 14.60 17.55
N ASP A 71 -3.34 15.52 16.70
CA ASP A 71 -3.90 16.81 17.12
C ASP A 71 -5.13 16.63 18.04
N TYR A 72 -6.00 15.66 17.74
CA TYR A 72 -7.15 15.35 18.58
C TYR A 72 -6.76 14.78 19.95
N MET A 73 -5.80 13.87 20.00
CA MET A 73 -5.29 13.31 21.26
C MET A 73 -4.62 14.40 22.12
N ALA A 74 -3.85 15.30 21.49
CA ALA A 74 -3.18 16.40 22.18
C ALA A 74 -4.18 17.42 22.77
N LYS A 75 -5.31 17.66 22.09
CA LYS A 75 -6.37 18.57 22.56
C LYS A 75 -7.25 17.99 23.67
N HIS A 76 -7.33 16.66 23.76
CA HIS A 76 -8.22 15.96 24.68
C HIS A 76 -7.48 14.94 25.56
N PRO A 77 -6.45 15.36 26.33
CA PRO A 77 -5.70 14.44 27.18
C PRO A 77 -6.59 13.75 28.23
N GLU A 78 -7.70 14.38 28.66
CA GLU A 78 -8.65 13.82 29.62
C GLU A 78 -9.35 12.54 29.12
N ARG A 79 -9.45 12.36 27.80
CA ARG A 79 -10.07 11.17 27.19
C ARG A 79 -9.07 10.03 27.01
N PHE A 80 -7.77 10.32 27.08
CA PHE A 80 -6.68 9.38 26.84
C PHE A 80 -5.74 9.34 28.04
N PRO A 81 -6.20 8.86 29.21
CA PRO A 81 -5.33 8.72 30.37
C PRO A 81 -4.19 7.73 30.07
N GLU A 82 -2.96 8.10 30.43
CA GLU A 82 -1.82 7.19 30.35
C GLU A 82 -1.99 6.08 31.38
N VAL A 83 -2.30 4.87 30.92
CA VAL A 83 -2.36 3.69 31.78
C VAL A 83 -0.94 3.16 31.95
N PRO A 84 -0.41 3.06 33.18
CA PRO A 84 0.93 2.52 33.39
C PRO A 84 0.95 1.05 32.93
N PRO A 85 2.02 0.61 32.25
CA PRO A 85 2.14 -0.78 31.81
C PRO A 85 2.17 -1.71 33.04
N VAL A 86 1.25 -2.66 33.09
CA VAL A 86 1.18 -3.67 34.16
C VAL A 86 2.05 -4.86 33.78
N LEU A 87 2.90 -5.34 34.71
CA LEU A 87 3.76 -6.49 34.46
C LEU A 87 2.93 -7.78 34.48
N TYR A 88 3.29 -8.77 33.65
CA TYR A 88 2.61 -10.06 33.62
C TYR A 88 2.60 -10.79 34.97
N LYS A 89 3.59 -10.56 35.83
CA LYS A 89 3.64 -11.11 37.19
C LYS A 89 2.49 -10.59 38.08
N ASP A 90 1.97 -9.40 37.77
CA ASP A 90 0.93 -8.71 38.52
C ASP A 90 -0.47 -8.98 37.93
N ILE A 91 -0.56 -9.78 36.84
CA ILE A 91 -1.81 -10.11 36.14
C ILE A 91 -2.09 -11.61 36.26
N LEU A 92 -3.26 -11.97 36.78
CA LEU A 92 -3.76 -13.35 36.76
C LEU A 92 -4.68 -13.55 35.55
N LEU A 93 -4.12 -14.08 34.46
CA LEU A 93 -4.91 -14.47 33.29
C LEU A 93 -5.51 -15.86 33.48
N GLN A 94 -6.73 -16.06 32.96
CA GLN A 94 -7.35 -17.38 32.95
C GLN A 94 -6.53 -18.33 32.06
N TRP A 95 -5.95 -19.36 32.66
CA TRP A 95 -5.30 -20.43 31.92
C TRP A 95 -6.34 -21.33 31.25
N ARG A 96 -6.30 -21.45 29.92
CA ARG A 96 -7.13 -22.36 29.13
C ARG A 96 -6.22 -23.40 28.45
N PRO A 97 -6.12 -24.63 28.97
CA PRO A 97 -5.31 -25.66 28.34
C PRO A 97 -5.90 -26.07 26.99
N VAL A 98 -5.04 -26.25 25.99
CA VAL A 98 -5.41 -26.95 24.74
C VAL A 98 -5.37 -28.44 25.06
N ARG A 99 -6.52 -29.12 24.89
CA ARG A 99 -6.65 -30.57 25.05
C ARG A 99 -6.56 -31.27 23.71
#